data_AF-A0A821HS85-F1
#
_entry.id   AF-A0A821HS85-F1
#
_cell.length_a   1.000
_cell.length_b   1.000
_cell.length_c   1.000
_cell.angle_alpha   90.00
_cell.angle_beta   90.00
_cell.angle_gamma   90.00
#
_symmetry.space_group_name_H-M   'P 1'
#
loop_
_entity.id
_entity.type
_entity.pdbx_description
1 polymer ?
#
loop_
_entity_poly.entity_id
_entity_poly.type
_entity_poly.pdbx_seq_one_letter_code
_entity_poly.pdbx_strand_id
1 'polypeptide(L)'
;MDRSRGGTCVNNNGTTWTYNQGVILTGLALLANVTRNVTLLDFAQKIADATIQRLIYSDRILKEPCEPNCNDDQKLFKGIFVRHLAYLIPYLTDAAHIKQYVSFIQQNAETVLTSRRCEIDGLYGVIWSNQSFNSCDSSRNTSSTSAAWDLFIAAAKTKPQSSMSSSNWTWLGLGNCMDDKGAYMPNFNKINVTETECRTTAEQDQGAVAYDHQLGCPGYQYCRIRTLSDPHHGPPGWSYENNTATNVTRTNKLPVTSCYLRVV
;
A
#
# COMPACT_ATOMS: atom_id res chain seq x y z
N MET A 1 -10.93 -22.22 15.90
CA MET A 1 -10.73 -22.75 17.26
C MET A 1 -11.89 -23.66 17.57
N ASP A 2 -11.62 -24.89 17.97
CA ASP A 2 -12.67 -25.83 18.37
C ASP A 2 -12.67 -25.87 19.90
N ARG A 3 -13.85 -25.67 20.49
CA ARG A 3 -14.05 -25.96 21.91
C ARG A 3 -14.32 -27.46 22.02
N SER A 4 -13.26 -28.27 21.85
CA SER A 4 -13.31 -29.62 22.37
C SER A 4 -13.70 -29.52 23.86
N ARG A 5 -14.67 -30.34 24.26
CA ARG A 5 -15.45 -30.25 25.52
C ARG A 5 -14.58 -30.29 26.80
N GLY A 6 -13.85 -29.21 27.09
CA GLY A 6 -12.87 -29.14 28.18
C GLY A 6 -12.24 -27.75 28.43
N GLY A 7 -12.72 -26.68 27.79
CA GLY A 7 -12.35 -25.29 28.15
C GLY A 7 -10.98 -24.80 27.69
N THR A 8 -10.16 -25.62 27.04
CA THR A 8 -8.86 -25.21 26.47
C THR A 8 -8.97 -24.89 24.98
N CYS A 9 -8.63 -23.67 24.58
CA CYS A 9 -8.54 -23.30 23.16
C CYS A 9 -7.24 -23.86 22.55
N VAL A 10 -7.38 -24.83 21.65
CA VAL A 10 -6.27 -25.33 20.82
C VAL A 10 -6.49 -24.91 19.37
N ASN A 11 -5.39 -24.89 18.59
CA ASN A 11 -5.51 -24.75 17.14
C ASN A 11 -6.37 -25.91 16.61
N ASN A 12 -7.43 -25.59 15.88
CA ASN A 12 -8.35 -26.58 15.33
C ASN A 12 -7.85 -27.24 14.03
N ASN A 13 -6.64 -26.88 13.59
CA ASN A 13 -6.00 -27.36 12.36
C ASN A 13 -6.90 -27.25 11.12
N GLY A 14 -7.83 -26.29 11.13
CA GLY A 14 -8.77 -26.05 10.05
C GLY A 14 -8.10 -25.36 8.86
N THR A 15 -8.86 -25.22 7.77
CA THR A 15 -8.38 -24.55 6.56
C THR A 15 -7.82 -23.16 6.84
N THR A 16 -6.61 -22.91 6.34
CA THR A 16 -5.97 -21.60 6.40
C THR A 16 -6.56 -20.69 5.33
N TRP A 17 -7.59 -19.93 5.70
CA TRP A 17 -8.22 -18.93 4.84
C TRP A 17 -7.43 -17.62 4.82
N THR A 18 -7.38 -16.95 3.67
CA THR A 18 -6.64 -15.68 3.52
C THR A 18 -7.19 -14.59 4.45
N TYR A 19 -8.51 -14.46 4.61
CA TYR A 19 -9.11 -13.38 5.40
C TYR A 19 -8.71 -13.45 6.88
N ASN A 20 -8.59 -14.67 7.44
CA ASN A 20 -8.13 -14.89 8.81
C ASN A 20 -6.72 -14.33 9.02
N GLN A 21 -5.87 -14.43 8.00
CA GLN A 21 -4.52 -13.87 8.03
C GLN A 21 -4.52 -12.36 7.76
N GLY A 22 -5.55 -11.84 7.06
CA GLY A 22 -5.67 -10.43 6.70
C GLY A 22 -6.19 -9.54 7.83
N VAL A 23 -7.35 -9.87 8.41
CA VAL A 23 -8.06 -8.99 9.36
C VAL A 23 -7.19 -8.60 10.57
N ILE A 24 -6.28 -9.49 10.99
CA ILE A 24 -5.39 -9.26 12.12
C ILE A 24 -4.27 -8.25 11.80
N LEU A 25 -3.87 -8.09 10.53
CA LEU A 25 -2.74 -7.22 10.14
C LEU A 25 -2.98 -5.77 10.52
N THR A 26 -4.16 -5.23 10.16
CA THR A 26 -4.51 -3.84 10.49
C THR A 26 -4.71 -3.65 12.00
N GLY A 27 -5.26 -4.65 12.70
CA GLY A 27 -5.39 -4.61 14.16
C GLY A 27 -4.04 -4.48 14.85
N LEU A 28 -3.06 -5.29 14.45
CA LEU A 28 -1.69 -5.22 14.94
C LEU A 28 -1.03 -3.87 14.59
N ALA A 29 -1.22 -3.37 13.37
CA ALA A 29 -0.65 -2.09 12.94
C ALA A 29 -1.18 -0.90 13.74
N LEU A 30 -2.50 -0.84 13.97
CA LEU A 30 -3.13 0.20 14.78
C LEU A 30 -2.70 0.11 16.24
N LEU A 31 -2.66 -1.11 16.80
CA LEU A 31 -2.23 -1.31 18.19
C LEU A 31 -0.75 -0.93 18.37
N ALA A 32 0.12 -1.30 17.44
CA ALA A 32 1.52 -0.90 17.43
C ALA A 32 1.66 0.64 17.41
N ASN A 33 0.84 1.32 16.61
CA ASN A 33 0.87 2.77 16.53
C ASN A 33 0.48 3.45 17.84
N VAL A 34 -0.57 2.97 18.51
CA VAL A 34 -1.06 3.54 19.78
C VAL A 34 -0.11 3.22 20.94
N THR A 35 0.38 1.99 21.01
CA THR A 35 1.23 1.52 22.13
C THR A 35 2.71 1.79 21.94
N ARG A 36 3.12 2.21 20.74
CA ARG A 36 4.53 2.32 20.30
C ARG A 36 5.30 1.00 20.38
N ASN A 37 4.61 -0.14 20.44
CA ASN A 37 5.24 -1.44 20.46
C ASN A 37 5.49 -1.97 19.04
N VAL A 38 6.73 -1.83 18.58
CA VAL A 38 7.16 -2.24 17.23
C VAL A 38 7.13 -3.76 17.02
N THR A 39 7.20 -4.58 18.08
CA THR A 39 7.20 -6.05 17.92
C THR A 39 5.88 -6.57 17.34
N LEU A 40 4.79 -5.81 17.49
CA LEU A 40 3.49 -6.12 16.89
C LEU A 40 3.53 -6.01 15.35
N LEU A 41 4.37 -5.11 14.80
CA LEU A 41 4.59 -5.02 13.36
C LEU A 41 5.38 -6.22 12.84
N ASP A 42 6.38 -6.70 13.60
CA ASP A 42 7.12 -7.92 13.25
C ASP A 42 6.19 -9.14 13.15
N PHE A 43 5.21 -9.25 14.06
CA PHE A 43 4.19 -10.30 13.99
C PHE A 43 3.30 -10.15 12.76
N ALA A 44 2.87 -8.92 12.43
CA ALA A 44 2.07 -8.67 11.25
C ALA A 44 2.83 -9.02 9.97
N GLN A 45 4.12 -8.67 9.88
CA GLN A 45 4.98 -9.01 8.74
C GLN A 45 5.12 -10.53 8.58
N LYS A 46 5.39 -11.27 9.66
CA LYS A 46 5.46 -12.75 9.60
C LYS A 46 4.17 -13.39 9.08
N ILE A 47 3.01 -12.88 9.47
CA ILE A 47 1.70 -13.38 8.99
C ILE A 47 1.51 -13.05 7.51
N ALA A 48 1.81 -11.80 7.12
CA ALA A 48 1.74 -11.36 5.72
C ALA A 48 2.66 -12.19 4.82
N ASP A 49 3.93 -12.36 5.22
CA ASP A 49 4.94 -13.16 4.52
C ASP A 49 4.49 -14.60 4.32
N ALA A 50 4.04 -15.25 5.39
CA ALA A 50 3.53 -16.61 5.31
C ALA A 50 2.34 -16.73 4.35
N THR A 51 1.46 -15.72 4.34
CA THR A 51 0.28 -15.73 3.46
C THR A 51 0.68 -15.58 1.99
N ILE A 52 1.50 -14.59 1.65
CA ILE A 52 1.93 -14.34 0.26
C ILE A 52 2.91 -15.39 -0.27
N GLN A 53 3.46 -16.25 0.59
CA GLN A 53 4.31 -17.38 0.19
C GLN A 53 3.55 -18.70 0.09
N ARG A 54 2.49 -18.90 0.90
CA ARG A 54 1.82 -20.22 1.02
C ARG A 54 0.44 -20.27 0.38
N LEU A 55 -0.28 -19.15 0.31
CA LEU A 55 -1.62 -19.07 -0.28
C LEU A 55 -1.57 -18.48 -1.69
N ILE A 56 -0.63 -18.96 -2.50
CA ILE A 56 -0.42 -18.52 -3.88
C ILE A 56 -0.39 -19.68 -4.86
N TYR A 57 -0.64 -19.39 -6.13
CA TYR A 57 -0.25 -20.23 -7.25
C TYR A 57 1.26 -20.13 -7.53
N SER A 58 1.78 -20.96 -8.43
CA SER A 58 3.20 -20.97 -8.80
C SER A 58 3.68 -19.66 -9.43
N ASP A 59 2.78 -18.90 -10.04
CA ASP A 59 3.00 -17.58 -10.63
C ASP A 59 2.92 -16.41 -9.60
N ARG A 60 2.80 -16.74 -8.30
CA ARG A 60 2.67 -15.80 -7.18
C ARG A 60 1.35 -15.02 -7.11
N ILE A 61 0.31 -15.54 -7.77
CA ILE A 61 -1.04 -14.97 -7.66
C ILE A 61 -1.78 -15.56 -6.46
N LEU A 62 -2.46 -14.68 -5.70
CA LEU A 62 -3.18 -15.03 -4.48
C LEU A 62 -4.37 -15.95 -4.78
N LYS A 63 -4.50 -17.02 -3.99
CA LYS A 63 -5.54 -18.04 -4.13
C LYS A 63 -6.25 -18.36 -2.82
N GLU A 64 -7.52 -18.74 -2.90
CA GLU A 64 -8.19 -19.46 -1.83
C GLU A 64 -7.97 -20.97 -1.93
N PRO A 65 -7.89 -21.69 -0.79
CA PRO A 65 -7.80 -23.15 -0.79
C PRO A 65 -8.97 -23.88 -1.46
N CYS A 66 -10.13 -23.24 -1.59
CA CYS A 66 -11.33 -23.81 -2.21
C CYS A 66 -11.39 -23.63 -3.74
N GLU A 67 -10.51 -22.82 -4.35
CA GLU A 67 -10.61 -22.51 -5.78
C GLU A 67 -10.54 -23.79 -6.63
N PRO A 68 -11.43 -23.96 -7.64
CA PRO A 68 -12.43 -23.00 -8.12
C PRO A 68 -13.80 -23.05 -7.42
N ASN A 69 -14.03 -24.01 -6.51
CA ASN A 69 -15.34 -24.37 -5.99
C ASN A 69 -15.72 -23.64 -4.68
N CYS A 70 -15.35 -22.36 -4.59
CA CYS A 70 -15.62 -21.55 -3.41
C CYS A 70 -17.11 -21.16 -3.31
N ASN A 71 -17.62 -21.10 -2.08
CA ASN A 71 -18.92 -20.47 -1.82
C ASN A 71 -18.82 -18.94 -1.81
N ASP A 72 -19.94 -18.25 -1.65
CA ASP A 72 -20.00 -16.80 -1.79
C ASP A 72 -19.24 -16.03 -0.70
N ASP A 73 -19.15 -16.57 0.51
CA ASP A 73 -18.32 -15.98 1.57
C ASP A 73 -16.84 -16.11 1.21
N GLN A 74 -16.43 -17.32 0.81
CA GLN A 74 -15.04 -17.65 0.52
C GLN A 74 -14.48 -16.83 -0.65
N LYS A 75 -15.32 -16.48 -1.63
CA LYS A 75 -14.95 -15.61 -2.75
C LYS A 75 -14.50 -14.21 -2.32
N LEU A 76 -14.92 -13.73 -1.15
CA LEU A 76 -14.51 -12.41 -0.60
C LEU A 76 -13.13 -12.43 0.04
N PHE A 77 -12.68 -13.57 0.54
CA PHE A 77 -11.64 -13.66 1.56
C PHE A 77 -10.31 -13.04 1.11
N LYS A 78 -9.86 -13.33 -0.11
CA LYS A 78 -8.59 -12.76 -0.61
C LYS A 78 -8.66 -11.26 -0.85
N GLY A 79 -9.83 -10.72 -1.18
CA GLY A 79 -10.08 -9.28 -1.22
C GLY A 79 -9.87 -8.62 0.13
N ILE A 80 -10.44 -9.23 1.18
CA ILE A 80 -10.26 -8.80 2.57
C ILE A 80 -8.77 -8.82 2.94
N PHE A 81 -8.04 -9.90 2.59
CA PHE A 81 -6.60 -9.98 2.83
C PHE A 81 -5.82 -8.84 2.18
N VAL A 82 -5.98 -8.61 0.87
CA VAL A 82 -5.20 -7.57 0.16
C VAL A 82 -5.53 -6.16 0.65
N ARG A 83 -6.78 -5.90 1.05
CA ARG A 83 -7.16 -4.63 1.70
C ARG A 83 -6.40 -4.41 3.00
N HIS A 84 -6.36 -5.42 3.88
CA HIS A 84 -5.65 -5.30 5.16
C HIS A 84 -4.13 -5.29 5.00
N LEU A 85 -3.58 -5.97 3.99
CA LEU A 85 -2.16 -5.87 3.62
C LEU A 85 -1.81 -4.44 3.20
N ALA A 86 -2.65 -3.79 2.39
CA ALA A 86 -2.46 -2.39 2.01
C ALA A 86 -2.51 -1.43 3.21
N TYR A 87 -3.36 -1.71 4.21
CA TYR A 87 -3.42 -0.91 5.44
C TYR A 87 -2.24 -1.12 6.38
N LEU A 88 -1.55 -2.26 6.30
CA LEU A 88 -0.32 -2.51 7.08
C LEU A 88 0.85 -1.66 6.57
N ILE A 89 0.99 -1.52 5.24
CA ILE A 89 2.16 -0.90 4.60
C ILE A 89 2.56 0.46 5.18
N PRO A 90 1.66 1.45 5.40
CA PRO A 90 2.03 2.76 5.98
C PRO A 90 2.66 2.68 7.37
N TYR A 91 2.49 1.57 8.10
CA TYR A 91 3.02 1.43 9.45
C TYR A 91 4.43 0.85 9.48
N LEU A 92 4.86 0.21 8.41
CA LEU A 92 6.18 -0.41 8.29
C LEU A 92 7.26 0.64 8.05
N THR A 93 8.47 0.35 8.49
CA THR A 93 9.68 1.16 8.24
C THR A 93 10.74 0.41 7.43
N ASP A 94 10.57 -0.90 7.24
CA ASP A 94 11.49 -1.71 6.44
C ASP A 94 11.13 -1.63 4.95
N ALA A 95 11.98 -0.93 4.19
CA ALA A 95 11.83 -0.74 2.76
C ALA A 95 11.75 -2.06 1.98
N ALA A 96 12.39 -3.14 2.44
CA ALA A 96 12.37 -4.43 1.75
C ALA A 96 10.97 -5.07 1.78
N HIS A 97 10.36 -5.17 2.96
CA HIS A 97 8.99 -5.69 3.10
C HIS A 97 7.96 -4.78 2.44
N ILE A 98 8.12 -3.46 2.59
CA ILE A 98 7.26 -2.49 1.93
C ILE A 98 7.27 -2.74 0.41
N LYS A 99 8.46 -2.80 -0.21
CA LYS A 99 8.61 -3.08 -1.65
C LYS A 99 7.98 -4.42 -2.02
N GLN A 100 8.23 -5.47 -1.24
CA GLN A 100 7.67 -6.80 -1.48
C GLN A 100 6.14 -6.81 -1.48
N TYR A 101 5.50 -6.20 -0.48
CA TYR A 101 4.04 -6.17 -0.36
C TYR A 101 3.39 -5.30 -1.44
N VAL A 102 3.99 -4.15 -1.74
CA VAL A 102 3.54 -3.30 -2.85
C VAL A 102 3.62 -4.07 -4.16
N SER A 103 4.77 -4.69 -4.48
CA SER A 103 4.94 -5.47 -5.71
C SER A 103 3.97 -6.64 -5.81
N PHE A 104 3.70 -7.34 -4.69
CA PHE A 104 2.71 -8.42 -4.65
C PHE A 104 1.31 -7.94 -5.00
N ILE A 105 0.86 -6.83 -4.40
CA ILE A 105 -0.45 -6.22 -4.67
C ILE A 105 -0.53 -5.77 -6.14
N GLN A 106 0.49 -5.07 -6.65
CA GLN A 106 0.51 -4.59 -8.05
C GLN A 106 0.46 -5.75 -9.05
N GLN A 107 1.27 -6.80 -8.86
CA GLN A 107 1.30 -7.96 -9.75
C GLN A 107 -0.07 -8.66 -9.82
N ASN A 108 -0.73 -8.84 -8.67
CA ASN A 108 -2.07 -9.42 -8.63
C ASN A 108 -3.06 -8.51 -9.37
N ALA A 109 -3.04 -7.19 -9.11
CA ALA A 109 -3.96 -6.25 -9.74
C ALA A 109 -3.77 -6.17 -11.26
N GLU A 110 -2.53 -6.10 -11.74
CA GLU A 110 -2.19 -6.11 -13.16
C GLU A 110 -2.69 -7.40 -13.83
N THR A 111 -2.48 -8.55 -13.20
CA THR A 111 -2.95 -9.84 -13.72
C THR A 111 -4.47 -9.84 -13.85
N VAL A 112 -5.19 -9.45 -12.80
CA VAL A 112 -6.66 -9.47 -12.79
C VAL A 112 -7.25 -8.48 -13.80
N LEU A 113 -6.70 -7.25 -13.85
CA LEU A 113 -7.18 -6.20 -14.75
C LEU A 113 -6.96 -6.54 -16.23
N THR A 114 -5.78 -7.07 -16.56
CA THR A 114 -5.37 -7.28 -17.95
C THR A 114 -5.85 -8.57 -18.57
N SER A 115 -6.42 -9.51 -17.79
CA SER A 115 -6.65 -10.85 -18.33
C SER A 115 -7.75 -11.67 -17.65
N ARG A 116 -8.42 -11.16 -16.62
CA ARG A 116 -9.39 -11.92 -15.81
C ARG A 116 -10.77 -11.26 -15.69
N ARG A 117 -10.97 -10.12 -16.35
CA ARG A 117 -12.30 -9.52 -16.52
C ARG A 117 -13.07 -10.35 -17.53
N CYS A 118 -14.26 -10.82 -17.18
CA CYS A 118 -15.13 -11.48 -18.14
C CYS A 118 -15.67 -10.44 -19.13
N GLU A 119 -15.52 -10.68 -20.44
CA GLU A 119 -15.98 -9.74 -21.46
C GLU A 119 -17.52 -9.71 -21.58
N ILE A 120 -18.20 -10.79 -21.18
CA ILE A 120 -19.66 -10.93 -21.31
C ILE A 120 -20.39 -9.92 -20.42
N ASP A 121 -19.93 -9.72 -19.17
CA ASP A 121 -20.63 -8.92 -18.16
C ASP A 121 -19.71 -7.96 -17.39
N GLY A 122 -18.40 -8.00 -17.65
CA GLY A 122 -17.42 -7.17 -16.95
C GLY A 122 -17.11 -7.59 -15.52
N LEU A 123 -17.62 -8.74 -15.06
CA LEU A 123 -17.39 -9.24 -13.70
C LEU A 123 -16.05 -9.99 -13.61
N TYR A 124 -15.59 -10.16 -12.37
CA TYR A 124 -14.34 -10.87 -12.07
C TYR A 124 -14.64 -12.19 -11.35
N GLY A 125 -13.94 -13.25 -11.75
CA GLY A 125 -14.01 -14.58 -11.16
C GLY A 125 -13.28 -14.72 -9.84
N VAL A 126 -13.45 -15.88 -9.19
CA VAL A 126 -12.69 -16.19 -7.97
C VAL A 126 -11.25 -16.53 -8.31
N ILE A 127 -10.97 -17.13 -9.48
CA ILE A 127 -9.59 -17.45 -9.86
C ILE A 127 -8.92 -16.21 -10.47
N TRP A 128 -7.86 -15.73 -9.83
CA TRP A 128 -7.08 -14.59 -10.34
C TRP A 128 -5.91 -15.04 -11.22
N SER A 129 -5.49 -16.30 -11.10
CA SER A 129 -4.50 -16.92 -11.98
C SER A 129 -5.18 -17.56 -13.20
N ASN A 130 -4.36 -18.04 -14.15
CA ASN A 130 -4.68 -18.98 -15.24
C ASN A 130 -6.15 -19.10 -15.76
N GLN A 131 -6.85 -17.98 -16.00
CA GLN A 131 -8.13 -17.93 -16.73
C GLN A 131 -8.00 -17.03 -17.96
N SER A 132 -8.41 -17.48 -19.14
CA SER A 132 -8.39 -16.63 -20.34
C SER A 132 -9.67 -15.79 -20.46
N PHE A 133 -9.58 -14.63 -21.12
CA PHE A 133 -10.71 -13.73 -21.39
C PHE A 133 -11.96 -14.41 -21.95
N ASN A 134 -11.76 -15.43 -22.81
CA ASN A 134 -12.83 -16.15 -23.50
C ASN A 134 -13.40 -17.32 -22.68
N SER A 135 -12.85 -17.58 -21.49
CA SER A 135 -13.28 -18.64 -20.58
C SER A 135 -13.62 -18.03 -19.22
N CYS A 136 -14.72 -17.28 -19.19
CA CYS A 136 -15.18 -16.65 -17.96
C CYS A 136 -15.46 -17.67 -16.87
N ASP A 137 -15.01 -17.38 -15.65
CA ASP A 137 -15.39 -18.12 -14.45
C ASP A 137 -16.92 -18.19 -14.32
N SER A 138 -17.49 -19.39 -14.42
CA SER A 138 -18.94 -19.57 -14.32
C SER A 138 -19.47 -19.31 -12.90
N SER A 139 -18.60 -19.29 -11.90
CA SER A 139 -18.95 -19.01 -10.50
C SER A 139 -18.83 -17.54 -10.11
N ARG A 140 -18.45 -16.65 -11.04
CA ARG A 140 -18.32 -15.21 -10.81
C ARG A 140 -19.64 -14.59 -10.32
N ASN A 141 -19.54 -13.73 -9.33
CA ASN A 141 -20.68 -13.00 -8.78
C ASN A 141 -20.20 -11.73 -8.05
N THR A 142 -21.11 -11.12 -7.29
CA THR A 142 -20.82 -9.93 -6.49
C THR A 142 -19.66 -10.14 -5.53
N SER A 143 -19.55 -11.31 -4.89
CA SER A 143 -18.48 -11.59 -3.93
C SER A 143 -17.10 -11.63 -4.58
N SER A 144 -16.94 -12.39 -5.66
CA SER A 144 -15.65 -12.45 -6.38
C SER A 144 -15.28 -11.12 -7.02
N THR A 145 -16.28 -10.39 -7.53
CA THR A 145 -16.09 -9.05 -8.08
C THR A 145 -15.71 -8.04 -7.01
N SER A 146 -16.32 -8.10 -5.83
CA SER A 146 -15.94 -7.25 -4.68
C SER A 146 -14.51 -7.51 -4.25
N ALA A 147 -14.05 -8.77 -4.25
CA ALA A 147 -12.66 -9.08 -3.93
C ALA A 147 -11.69 -8.47 -4.94
N ALA A 148 -12.02 -8.48 -6.24
CA ALA A 148 -11.23 -7.82 -7.27
C ALA A 148 -11.19 -6.29 -7.08
N TRP A 149 -12.30 -5.68 -6.67
CA TRP A 149 -12.32 -4.24 -6.37
C TRP A 149 -11.49 -3.88 -5.13
N ASP A 150 -11.52 -4.69 -4.07
CA ASP A 150 -10.62 -4.52 -2.92
C ASP A 150 -9.15 -4.54 -3.37
N LEU A 151 -8.79 -5.45 -4.29
CA LEU A 151 -7.46 -5.52 -4.90
C LEU A 151 -7.11 -4.25 -5.69
N PHE A 152 -8.00 -3.75 -6.54
CA PHE A 152 -7.72 -2.53 -7.31
C PHE A 152 -7.59 -1.29 -6.44
N ILE A 153 -8.41 -1.17 -5.39
CA ILE A 153 -8.31 -0.09 -4.41
C ILE A 153 -6.98 -0.21 -3.64
N ALA A 154 -6.60 -1.42 -3.22
CA ALA A 154 -5.33 -1.68 -2.57
C ALA A 154 -4.15 -1.32 -3.48
N ALA A 155 -4.20 -1.69 -4.76
CA ALA A 155 -3.19 -1.33 -5.74
C ALA A 155 -3.13 0.19 -5.97
N ALA A 156 -4.27 0.88 -6.11
CA ALA A 156 -4.28 2.33 -6.26
C ALA A 156 -3.68 3.06 -5.05
N LYS A 157 -3.93 2.57 -3.83
CA LYS A 157 -3.37 3.13 -2.58
C LYS A 157 -1.89 2.87 -2.40
N THR A 158 -1.40 1.73 -2.89
CA THR A 158 -0.02 1.28 -2.66
C THR A 158 0.90 1.54 -3.85
N LYS A 159 0.33 1.92 -5.00
CA LYS A 159 1.11 2.32 -6.17
C LYS A 159 1.95 3.54 -5.75
N PRO A 160 3.29 3.43 -5.74
CA PRO A 160 4.13 4.61 -5.69
C PRO A 160 3.68 5.47 -6.86
N GLN A 161 3.29 6.73 -6.61
CA GLN A 161 2.88 7.59 -7.70
C GLN A 161 4.05 7.63 -8.70
N SER A 162 3.80 7.04 -9.86
CA SER A 162 4.84 6.58 -10.76
C SER A 162 5.14 7.64 -11.79
N SER A 163 5.32 8.90 -11.37
CA SER A 163 6.12 9.77 -12.21
C SER A 163 7.58 9.57 -11.80
N MET A 164 8.21 8.66 -12.55
CA MET A 164 9.65 8.43 -12.75
C MET A 164 10.50 8.21 -11.49
N SER A 165 10.91 6.95 -11.28
CA SER A 165 12.07 6.63 -10.44
C SER A 165 13.30 7.37 -10.99
N SER A 166 13.65 8.47 -10.35
CA SER A 166 14.94 9.10 -10.54
C SER A 166 15.93 8.42 -9.61
N SER A 167 17.16 8.15 -10.08
CA SER A 167 18.23 7.63 -9.24
C SER A 167 18.53 8.52 -8.02
N ASN A 168 18.06 9.77 -8.07
CA ASN A 168 18.31 10.78 -7.05
C ASN A 168 17.29 10.75 -5.92
N TRP A 169 16.25 9.91 -5.97
CA TRP A 169 15.19 9.89 -4.96
C TRP A 169 14.84 8.47 -4.51
N THR A 170 14.77 8.27 -3.19
CA THR A 170 14.29 7.05 -2.55
C THR A 170 12.92 7.29 -1.96
N TRP A 171 11.95 6.43 -2.27
CA TRP A 171 10.62 6.52 -1.66
C TRP A 171 10.68 6.08 -0.19
N LEU A 172 10.28 6.97 0.72
CA LEU A 172 10.31 6.75 2.16
C LEU A 172 9.01 6.12 2.69
N GLY A 173 7.93 6.20 1.91
CA GLY A 173 6.64 5.63 2.27
C GLY A 173 5.47 6.58 2.01
N LEU A 174 4.28 6.13 2.43
CA LEU A 174 3.06 6.94 2.38
C LEU A 174 3.06 7.97 3.52
N GLY A 175 2.69 9.20 3.21
CA GLY A 175 2.60 10.34 4.12
C GLY A 175 3.50 11.51 3.73
N ASN A 176 3.26 12.66 4.37
CA ASN A 176 4.13 13.82 4.25
C ASN A 176 5.48 13.51 4.91
N CYS A 177 6.56 14.06 4.36
CA CYS A 177 7.89 13.90 4.92
C CYS A 177 8.01 14.55 6.30
N MET A 178 8.60 13.83 7.27
CA MET A 178 8.85 14.30 8.64
C MET A 178 10.20 13.83 9.17
N ASP A 179 10.67 14.48 10.22
CA ASP A 179 11.80 14.01 11.02
C ASP A 179 11.41 12.90 12.01
N ASP A 180 12.41 12.43 12.74
CA ASP A 180 12.32 11.39 13.77
C ASP A 180 11.43 11.80 14.97
N LYS A 181 11.25 13.10 15.18
CA LYS A 181 10.40 13.71 16.22
C LYS A 181 8.98 13.99 15.74
N GLY A 182 8.71 13.89 14.44
CA GLY A 182 7.42 14.21 13.81
C GLY A 182 7.23 15.70 13.50
N ALA A 183 8.29 16.48 13.49
CA ALA A 183 8.28 17.86 13.04
C ALA A 183 8.36 17.95 11.51
N TYR A 184 7.76 19.01 10.97
CA TYR A 184 7.81 19.33 9.55
C TYR A 184 8.94 20.30 9.27
N MET A 185 9.72 20.00 8.23
CA MET A 185 10.76 20.91 7.73
C MET A 185 10.18 22.14 7.02
N PRO A 186 10.98 23.22 6.95
CA PRO A 186 10.92 24.21 5.89
C PRO A 186 10.51 23.58 4.57
N ASN A 187 9.48 24.13 3.95
CA ASN A 187 9.08 23.66 2.65
C ASN A 187 8.60 24.77 1.76
N PHE A 188 8.95 24.65 0.49
CA PHE A 188 8.31 25.34 -0.59
C PHE A 188 7.07 24.54 -0.99
N ASN A 189 5.90 25.18 -1.07
CA ASN A 189 4.69 24.54 -1.58
C ASN A 189 4.08 25.22 -2.79
N LYS A 190 3.37 24.42 -3.58
CA LYS A 190 2.55 24.86 -4.72
C LYS A 190 1.33 23.95 -4.88
N ILE A 191 0.19 24.56 -5.20
CA ILE A 191 -1.07 23.88 -5.53
C ILE A 191 -1.22 23.70 -7.04
N ASN A 192 -2.02 22.70 -7.43
CA ASN A 192 -2.31 22.33 -8.81
C ASN A 192 -1.06 22.07 -9.65
N VAL A 193 -0.10 21.36 -9.07
CA VAL A 193 1.16 20.96 -9.72
C VAL A 193 1.20 19.45 -9.82
N THR A 194 1.64 18.93 -10.96
CA THR A 194 1.76 17.48 -11.16
C THR A 194 2.93 16.92 -10.36
N GLU A 195 2.90 15.62 -10.07
CA GLU A 195 4.02 14.95 -9.39
C GLU A 195 5.32 15.06 -10.21
N THR A 196 5.24 14.99 -11.55
CA THR A 196 6.39 15.15 -12.43
C THR A 196 7.04 16.52 -12.23
N GLU A 197 6.25 17.59 -12.26
CA GLU A 197 6.75 18.95 -12.07
C GLU A 197 7.30 19.15 -10.65
N CYS A 198 6.64 18.59 -9.64
CA CYS A 198 7.09 18.58 -8.25
C CYS A 198 8.50 17.96 -8.13
N ARG A 199 8.70 16.77 -8.71
CA ARG A 199 9.99 16.06 -8.72
C ARG A 199 11.07 16.85 -9.46
N THR A 200 10.81 17.26 -10.70
CA THR A 200 11.82 17.97 -11.51
C THR A 200 12.25 19.28 -10.86
N THR A 201 11.31 19.95 -10.19
CA THR A 201 11.61 21.18 -9.44
C THR A 201 12.50 20.88 -8.23
N ALA A 202 12.19 19.82 -7.47
CA ALA A 202 13.02 19.38 -6.35
C ALA A 202 14.43 18.95 -6.78
N GLU A 203 14.58 18.38 -7.99
CA GLU A 203 15.89 18.02 -8.55
C GLU A 203 16.76 19.23 -8.89
N GLN A 204 16.14 20.33 -9.33
CA GLN A 204 16.83 21.56 -9.68
C GLN A 204 17.23 22.39 -8.45
N ASP A 205 16.57 22.18 -7.31
CA ASP A 205 16.87 22.84 -6.06
C ASP A 205 18.03 22.13 -5.33
N GLN A 206 19.16 22.81 -5.18
CA GLN A 206 20.33 22.28 -4.47
C GLN A 206 20.10 22.11 -2.96
N GLY A 207 19.18 22.88 -2.38
CA GLY A 207 18.81 22.81 -0.96
C GLY A 207 17.71 21.78 -0.66
N ALA A 208 17.07 21.21 -1.69
CA ALA A 208 16.05 20.19 -1.50
C ALA A 208 16.64 18.87 -0.98
N VAL A 209 16.05 18.37 0.10
CA VAL A 209 16.41 17.09 0.74
C VAL A 209 15.30 16.04 0.66
N ALA A 210 14.06 16.46 0.51
CA ALA A 210 12.92 15.58 0.30
C ALA A 210 11.84 16.32 -0.48
N TYR A 211 10.91 15.61 -1.08
CA TYR A 211 9.65 16.21 -1.51
C TYR A 211 8.49 15.27 -1.19
N ASP A 212 7.31 15.85 -1.04
CA ASP A 212 6.08 15.07 -0.96
C ASP A 212 5.03 15.65 -1.92
N HIS A 213 4.30 14.75 -2.58
CA HIS A 213 3.22 15.08 -3.48
C HIS A 213 1.94 14.40 -3.01
N GLN A 214 0.87 15.18 -2.94
CA GLN A 214 -0.42 14.78 -2.41
C GLN A 214 -1.51 15.01 -3.44
N LEU A 215 -2.36 13.99 -3.62
CA LEU A 215 -3.62 14.12 -4.35
C LEU A 215 -4.76 14.33 -3.35
N GLY A 216 -5.35 15.51 -3.34
CA GLY A 216 -6.53 15.87 -2.53
C GLY A 216 -7.83 15.72 -3.33
N CYS A 217 -8.94 15.45 -2.65
CA CYS A 217 -10.28 15.55 -3.22
C CYS A 217 -10.82 16.99 -3.02
N PRO A 218 -11.45 17.63 -4.03
CA PRO A 218 -11.98 17.10 -5.30
C PRO A 218 -11.02 17.21 -6.51
N GLY A 219 -9.73 16.90 -6.36
CA GLY A 219 -8.76 16.83 -7.47
C GLY A 219 -7.56 17.78 -7.33
N TYR A 220 -7.46 18.51 -6.22
CA TYR A 220 -6.31 19.38 -5.97
C TYR A 220 -5.03 18.55 -5.85
N GLN A 221 -3.99 18.97 -6.55
CA GLN A 221 -2.64 18.41 -6.39
C GLN A 221 -1.81 19.38 -5.57
N TYR A 222 -1.06 18.86 -4.60
CA TYR A 222 -0.25 19.68 -3.72
C TYR A 222 1.14 19.09 -3.65
N CYS A 223 2.16 19.92 -3.86
CA CYS A 223 3.54 19.53 -3.70
C CYS A 223 4.19 20.36 -2.60
N ARG A 224 5.05 19.71 -1.81
CA ARG A 224 5.96 20.34 -0.86
C ARG A 224 7.38 19.85 -1.13
N ILE A 225 8.30 20.79 -1.39
CA ILE A 225 9.74 20.53 -1.48
C ILE A 225 10.35 20.91 -0.12
N ARG A 226 10.96 19.95 0.57
CA ARG A 226 11.58 20.11 1.88
C ARG A 226 13.04 20.55 1.71
N THR A 227 13.46 21.61 2.39
CA THR A 227 14.82 22.15 2.27
C THR A 227 15.49 22.34 3.63
N LEU A 228 16.82 22.31 3.66
CA LEU A 228 17.60 22.70 4.84
C LEU A 228 17.61 24.25 4.96
N SER A 229 16.48 24.82 5.38
CA SER A 229 16.35 26.20 5.90
C SER A 229 16.79 27.39 5.00
N ASP A 230 16.62 27.31 3.69
CA ASP A 230 16.77 28.49 2.82
C ASP A 230 15.42 28.99 2.29
N PRO A 231 14.85 30.09 2.83
CA PRO A 231 13.56 30.63 2.38
C PRO A 231 13.66 31.52 1.13
N HIS A 232 14.87 31.83 0.64
CA HIS A 232 15.08 32.83 -0.42
C HIS A 232 15.42 32.23 -1.78
N HIS A 233 15.85 30.96 -1.84
CA HIS A 233 16.27 30.30 -3.08
C HIS A 233 15.24 29.33 -3.67
N GLY A 234 13.95 29.64 -3.51
CA GLY A 234 12.85 28.83 -4.03
C GLY A 234 12.62 29.00 -5.54
N PRO A 235 12.12 27.97 -6.24
CA PRO A 235 11.64 28.10 -7.62
C PRO A 235 10.51 29.13 -7.74
N PRO A 236 10.30 29.75 -8.91
CA PRO A 236 9.23 30.74 -9.11
C PRO A 236 7.82 30.19 -8.81
N GLY A 237 7.05 30.95 -8.03
CA GLY A 237 5.65 30.64 -7.70
C GLY A 237 5.45 29.67 -6.52
N TRP A 238 6.48 29.44 -5.72
CA TRP A 238 6.41 28.63 -4.50
C TRP A 238 6.43 29.51 -3.24
N SER A 239 5.81 29.03 -2.16
CA SER A 239 5.71 29.75 -0.87
C SER A 239 6.17 28.89 0.31
N TYR A 240 6.53 29.51 1.43
CA TYR A 240 7.19 28.84 2.55
C TYR A 240 6.26 28.56 3.76
N GLU A 241 6.41 27.41 4.45
CA GLU A 241 5.65 27.05 5.67
C GLU A 241 6.53 26.59 6.87
N ASN A 242 6.17 27.02 8.10
CA ASN A 242 6.51 26.45 9.43
C ASN A 242 7.98 26.39 9.95
N ASN A 243 8.96 27.03 9.31
CA ASN A 243 10.24 27.55 9.86
C ASN A 243 11.11 26.67 10.83
N THR A 244 10.99 25.34 10.90
CA THR A 244 11.74 24.51 11.89
C THR A 244 12.50 23.35 11.24
N ALA A 245 13.84 23.38 11.22
CA ALA A 245 14.66 22.46 10.43
C ALA A 245 15.25 21.27 11.23
N THR A 246 15.08 20.06 10.71
CA THR A 246 15.60 18.76 11.19
C THR A 246 15.69 17.77 10.02
N ASN A 247 16.36 16.62 10.15
CA ASN A 247 16.54 15.66 9.04
C ASN A 247 15.26 14.87 8.72
N VAL A 248 14.91 14.70 7.43
CA VAL A 248 13.82 13.79 7.00
C VAL A 248 14.24 12.34 7.20
N THR A 249 13.48 11.60 8.00
CA THR A 249 13.77 10.19 8.29
C THR A 249 12.54 9.29 8.30
N ARG A 250 11.32 9.86 8.30
CA ARG A 250 10.07 9.08 8.24
C ARG A 250 8.92 9.85 7.58
N THR A 251 7.75 9.22 7.52
CA THR A 251 6.52 9.83 7.01
C THR A 251 5.45 9.93 8.08
N ASN A 252 4.44 10.77 7.85
CA ASN A 252 3.26 10.86 8.73
C ASN A 252 2.15 9.84 8.44
N LYS A 253 2.40 8.89 7.53
CA LYS A 253 1.50 7.77 7.21
C LYS A 253 0.16 8.15 6.57
N LEU A 254 0.02 9.38 6.04
CA LEU A 254 -1.19 9.78 5.30
C LEU A 254 -1.33 8.99 3.98
N PRO A 255 -2.51 8.38 3.71
CA PRO A 255 -2.69 7.39 2.65
C PRO A 255 -2.76 7.96 1.21
N VAL A 256 -2.60 9.27 1.04
CA VAL A 256 -2.73 9.98 -0.25
C VAL A 256 -1.53 10.88 -0.57
N THR A 257 -0.49 10.81 0.25
CA THR A 257 0.77 11.51 0.05
C THR A 257 1.87 10.49 -0.10
N SER A 258 2.85 10.74 -0.98
CA SER A 258 4.11 9.99 -1.01
C SER A 258 5.27 10.89 -0.64
N CYS A 259 6.16 10.42 0.25
CA CYS A 259 7.39 11.12 0.59
C CYS A 259 8.58 10.47 -0.13
N TYR A 260 9.43 11.31 -0.71
CA TYR A 260 10.65 10.90 -1.40
C TYR A 260 11.84 11.65 -0.79
N LEU A 261 12.88 10.91 -0.41
CA LEU A 261 14.12 11.41 0.18
C LEU A 261 15.22 11.47 -0.88
N ARG A 262 16.01 12.55 -0.91
CA ARG A 262 17.12 12.71 -1.84
C ARG A 262 18.22 11.71 -1.53
N VAL A 263 18.71 11.04 -2.57
CA VAL A 263 19.92 10.22 -2.52
C VAL A 263 21.11 11.17 -2.64
N VAL A 264 21.99 11.14 -1.64
CA VAL A 264 23.25 11.90 -1.58
C VAL A 264 24.36 11.08 -2.24
#